data_AF-A0A957SFB3-F1
#
_entry.id   AF-A0A957SFB3-F1
#
_cell.length_a   1.000
_cell.length_b   1.000
_cell.length_c   1.000
_cell.angle_alpha   90.00
_cell.angle_beta   90.00
_cell.angle_gamma   90.00
#
_symmetry.space_group_name_H-M   'P 1'
#
loop_
_entity.id
_entity.type
_entity.pdbx_description
1 polymer ?
#
loop_
_entity_poly.entity_id
_entity_poly.type
_entity_poly.pdbx_seq_one_letter_code
_entity_poly.pdbx_strand_id
1 'polypeptide(L)' 'LLGGSVAVEKAFGFPGLGSALAQGAVERDWMMVQNLTLIFALTFVFLNLLIDILYAWIDPRIRYE' A
#
# COMPACT_ATOMS: atom_id res chain seq x y z
N LEU A 1 0.04 8.61 6.26
CA LEU A 1 -0.26 7.17 6.09
C LEU A 1 1.01 6.32 6.23
N LEU A 2 2.03 6.47 5.37
CA LEU A 2 3.28 5.68 5.50
C LEU A 2 4.19 6.10 6.66
N GLY A 3 4.46 7.40 6.86
CA GLY A 3 5.37 7.87 7.93
C GLY A 3 4.94 7.47 9.35
N GLY A 4 3.63 7.35 9.59
CA GLY A 4 3.09 6.84 10.86
C GLY A 4 3.32 5.34 11.04
N SER A 5 3.20 4.53 9.98
CA SER A 5 3.49 3.09 10.05
C SER A 5 4.98 2.85 10.29
N VAL A 6 5.87 3.63 9.66
CA VAL A 6 7.32 3.53 9.90
C VAL A 6 7.68 3.83 11.35
N ALA A 7 7.07 4.85 11.96
CA ALA A 7 7.31 5.18 13.36
C ALA A 7 6.88 4.04 14.29
N VAL A 8 5.73 3.39 14.02
CA VAL A 8 5.25 2.24 14.77
C VAL A 8 6.16 1.02 14.57
N GLU A 9 6.54 0.71 13.33
CA GLU A 9 7.46 -0.41 13.01
C GLU A 9 8.79 -0.25 13.75
N LYS A 10 9.36 0.96 13.76
CA LYS A 10 10.62 1.23 14.49
C LYS A 10 10.43 1.19 16.00
N ALA A 11 9.31 1.70 16.53
CA ALA A 11 9.05 1.70 17.97
C ALA A 11 8.95 0.29 18.55
N PHE A 12 8.38 -0.66 17.80
CA PHE A 12 8.21 -2.05 18.23
C PHE A 12 9.27 -3.01 17.69
N GLY A 13 10.26 -2.52 16.94
CA GLY A 13 11.31 -3.35 16.34
C GLY A 13 10.80 -4.37 15.31
N PHE A 14 9.63 -4.11 14.71
CA PHE A 14 9.00 -5.01 13.78
C PHE A 14 9.50 -4.74 12.34
N PRO A 15 9.99 -5.75 11.61
CA PRO A 15 10.45 -5.54 10.24
C PRO A 15 9.25 -5.37 9.30
N GLY A 16 9.03 -4.14 8.82
CA GLY A 16 7.93 -3.82 7.91
C GLY A 16 8.38 -3.20 6.60
N LEU A 17 7.48 -3.18 5.62
CA LEU A 17 7.75 -2.66 4.28
C LEU A 17 7.95 -1.13 4.29
N GLY A 18 7.34 -0.42 5.24
CA GLY A 18 7.51 1.03 5.39
C GLY A 18 8.91 1.39 5.88
N SER A 19 9.39 0.68 6.89
CA SER A 19 10.75 0.84 7.42
C SER A 19 11.81 0.43 6.40
N ALA A 20 11.58 -0.61 5.60
CA ALA A 20 12.44 -0.97 4.46
C ALA A 20 12.48 0.13 3.38
N LEU A 21 11.33 0.71 3.02
CA LEU A 21 11.29 1.81 2.04
C LEU A 21 12.01 3.06 2.57
N ALA A 22 11.82 3.38 3.86
CA ALA A 22 12.53 4.48 4.50
C ALA A 22 14.05 4.25 4.54
N GLN A 23 14.49 3.01 4.79
CA GLN A 23 15.91 2.65 4.77
C GLN A 23 16.49 2.77 3.36
N GLY A 24 15.83 2.22 2.34
CA GLY A 24 16.27 2.37 0.94
C GLY A 24 16.36 3.83 0.49
N ALA A 25 15.45 4.69 0.97
CA ALA A 25 15.50 6.12 0.68
C ALA A 25 16.72 6.81 1.34
N VAL A 26 17.07 6.43 2.57
CA VAL A 26 18.25 6.96 3.29
C VAL A 26 19.55 6.46 2.67
N GLU A 27 19.62 5.18 2.33
CA GLU A 27 20.78 4.53 1.71
C GLU A 27 20.90 4.85 0.20
N ARG A 28 19.92 5.58 -0.36
CA ARG A 28 19.82 5.92 -1.79
C ARG A 28 19.81 4.69 -2.69
N ASP A 29 19.27 3.59 -2.19
CA ASP A 29 18.97 2.41 -2.99
C ASP A 29 17.67 2.65 -3.76
N TRP A 30 17.83 3.24 -4.94
CA TRP A 30 16.71 3.55 -5.83
C TRP A 30 15.99 2.29 -6.33
N MET A 31 16.69 1.16 -6.46
CA MET A 31 16.07 -0.11 -6.87
C MET A 31 15.13 -0.62 -5.78
N MET A 32 15.57 -0.60 -4.51
CA MET A 32 14.73 -1.03 -3.39
C MET A 32 13.49 -0.14 -3.24
N VAL A 33 13.66 1.18 -3.30
CA VAL A 33 12.53 2.12 -3.21
C VAL A 33 11.56 1.94 -4.37
N GLN A 34 12.06 1.77 -5.60
CA GLN A 34 11.22 1.58 -6.78
C GLN A 34 10.42 0.28 -6.71
N ASN A 35 11.07 -0.84 -6.34
CA ASN A 35 10.41 -2.13 -6.20
C ASN A 35 9.28 -2.09 -5.15
N LEU A 36 9.56 -1.52 -3.98
CA LEU A 36 8.55 -1.39 -2.92
C LEU A 36 7.41 -0.45 -3.34
N THR A 37 7.73 0.64 -4.04
CA THR A 37 6.72 1.57 -4.57
C THR A 37 5.78 0.88 -5.57
N LEU A 38 6.32 0.06 -6.47
CA LEU A 38 5.52 -0.71 -7.42
C LEU A 38 4.59 -1.71 -6.73
N ILE A 39 5.08 -2.42 -5.71
CA ILE A 39 4.26 -3.35 -4.92
C ILE A 39 3.11 -2.61 -4.23
N PHE A 40 3.39 -1.46 -3.61
CA PHE A 40 2.35 -0.65 -2.98
C PHE A 40 1.32 -0.15 -3.99
N ALA A 41 1.77 0.34 -5.15
CA ALA A 41 0.88 0.81 -6.21
C ALA A 41 -0.03 -0.31 -6.72
N LEU A 42 0.53 -1.48 -7.02
CA LEU A 42 -0.24 -2.65 -7.47
C LEU A 42 -1.26 -3.10 -6.43
N THR A 43 -0.85 -3.16 -5.16
CA THR A 43 -1.76 -3.51 -4.06
C THR A 43 -2.90 -2.51 -3.95
N PHE A 44 -2.60 -1.22 -4.09
CA PHE A 44 -3.61 -0.17 -4.02
C PHE A 44 -4.61 -0.27 -5.18
N VAL A 45 -4.13 -0.47 -6.41
CA VAL A 45 -5.00 -0.66 -7.58
C VAL A 45 -5.85 -1.93 -7.41
N PHE A 46 -5.25 -3.03 -6.96
CA PHE A 46 -5.95 -4.28 -6.75
C PHE A 46 -7.05 -4.15 -5.68
N LEU A 47 -6.76 -3.48 -4.57
CA LEU A 47 -7.74 -3.22 -3.53
C LEU A 47 -8.88 -2.32 -4.01
N ASN A 48 -8.59 -1.26 -4.78
CA ASN A 48 -9.65 -0.44 -5.36
C ASN A 48 -10.53 -1.25 -6.32
N LEU A 49 -9.93 -2.05 -7.20
CA LEU A 49 -10.68 -2.94 -8.09
C LEU A 49 -11.55 -3.93 -7.30
N LEU A 50 -11.01 -4.51 -6.22
CA LEU A 50 -11.76 -5.39 -5.33
C LEU A 50 -12.95 -4.67 -4.70
N ILE A 51 -12.74 -3.44 -4.22
CA ILE A 51 -13.78 -2.61 -3.63
C ILE A 51 -14.86 -2.28 -4.66
N ASP A 52 -14.49 -1.92 -5.89
CA ASP A 52 -15.45 -1.66 -6.98
C ASP A 52 -16.32 -2.90 -7.29
N ILE A 53 -15.70 -4.08 -7.36
CA ILE A 53 -16.41 -5.34 -7.56
C ILE A 53 -17.35 -5.65 -6.39
N LEU A 54 -16.86 -5.46 -5.16
CA LEU A 54 -17.67 -5.68 -3.95
C LEU A 54 -18.87 -4.73 -3.91
N TYR A 55 -18.68 -3.46 -4.26
CA TYR A 55 -19.78 -2.49 -4.36
C TYR A 55 -20.79 -2.89 -5.44
N ALA A 56 -20.33 -3.32 -6.62
CA ALA A 56 -21.20 -3.81 -7.68
C ALA A 56 -22.02 -5.05 -7.28
N TRP A 57 -21.48 -5.89 -6.39
CA TRP A 57 -22.16 -7.10 -5.93
C TRP A 57 -23.11 -6.85 -4.74
N ILE A 58 -22.70 -5.98 -3.81
CA ILE A 58 -23.46 -5.69 -2.58
C ILE A 58 -24.58 -4.68 -2.84
N ASP A 59 -24.38 -3.69 -3.73
CA ASP A 59 -25.40 -2.68 -4.02
C ASP A 59 -26.07 -2.91 -5.39
N PRO A 60 -27.26 -3.55 -5.43
CA PRO A 60 -28.00 -3.77 -6.66
C PRO A 60 -28.63 -2.50 -7.25
N ARG A 61 -28.51 -1.33 -6.59
CA ARG A 61 -29.06 -0.05 -7.06
C ARG A 61 -28.23 0.65 -8.14
N ILE A 62 -27.03 0.13 -8.46
CA ILE A 62 -26.18 0.65 -9.55
C ILE A 62 -26.75 0.26 -10.94
N ARG A 63 -27.81 -0.56 -10.98
CA ARG A 63 -28.69 -0.69 -12.15
C ARG A 63 -29.58 0.54 -12.25
N TYR A 64 -29.10 1.58 -12.93
CA TYR A 64 -30.00 2.51 -13.59
C TYR A 64 -30.77 1.74 -14.67
N GLU A 65 -32.07 2.03 -14.80
CA GLU A 65 -32.91 1.56 -15.92
C GLU A 65 -32.28 1.85 -17.29
#